data_AF-A0AB38SRA5-F1
#
_entry.id   AF-A0AB38SRA5-F1
#
_cell.length_a   1.000
_cell.length_b   1.000
_cell.length_c   1.000
_cell.angle_alpha   90.00
_cell.angle_beta   90.00
_cell.angle_gamma   90.00
#
_symmetry.space_group_name_H-M   'P 1'
#
loop_
_entity.id
_entity.type
_entity.pdbx_description
1 polymer ?
#
loop_
_entity_poly.entity_id
_entity_poly.type
_entity_poly.pdbx_seq_one_letter_code
_entity_poly.pdbx_strand_id
1 'polypeptide(L)'
;MSSWLYDRAVAGNVDIIDNRAKGVPCYDPGYTFVEKLQTISTKFRKQQADKSDPVGFMRHYYDVYELLQRKEVQDFIGTDAYKEHKQKRFRQGDNLNIA
;
A
#
# COMPACT_ATOMS: atom_id res chain seq x y z
N MET A 1 -9.73 -12.12 0.40
CA MET A 1 -9.78 -10.77 0.98
C MET A 1 -11.21 -10.48 1.42
N SER A 2 -11.38 -10.06 2.66
CA SER A 2 -12.63 -9.57 3.28
C SER A 2 -12.34 -8.21 3.91
N SER A 3 -13.38 -7.42 4.20
CA SER A 3 -13.21 -6.16 4.92
C SER A 3 -13.26 -6.42 6.43
N TRP A 4 -12.52 -5.63 7.21
CA TRP A 4 -12.53 -5.71 8.68
C TRP A 4 -13.95 -5.67 9.25
N LEU A 5 -14.80 -4.78 8.72
CA LEU A 5 -16.18 -4.64 9.18
C LEU A 5 -17.02 -5.90 8.91
N TYR A 6 -16.86 -6.52 7.74
CA TYR A 6 -17.55 -7.77 7.40
C TYR A 6 -17.13 -8.89 8.35
N ASP A 7 -15.81 -9.07 8.54
CA ASP A 7 -15.29 -10.12 9.42
C ASP A 7 -15.73 -9.92 10.87
N ARG A 8 -15.73 -8.66 11.34
CA ARG A 8 -16.21 -8.29 12.67
C ARG A 8 -17.69 -8.59 12.85
N ALA A 9 -18.53 -8.29 11.86
CA ALA A 9 -19.97 -8.53 11.89
C ALA A 9 -20.30 -10.03 11.86
N VAL A 10 -19.62 -10.80 11.00
CA VAL A 10 -19.72 -12.27 10.97
C VAL A 10 -19.29 -12.88 12.31
N ALA A 11 -18.17 -12.44 12.87
CA ALA A 11 -17.70 -12.92 14.18
C ALA A 11 -18.65 -12.53 15.33
N GLY A 12 -19.39 -11.43 15.18
CA GLY A 12 -20.41 -10.98 16.13
C GLY A 12 -21.80 -11.58 15.91
N ASN A 13 -21.96 -12.47 14.93
CA ASN A 13 -23.24 -13.07 14.53
C ASN A 13 -24.35 -12.04 14.26
N VAL A 14 -23.95 -10.88 13.71
CA VAL A 14 -24.87 -9.81 13.32
C VAL A 14 -25.52 -10.20 12.00
N ASP A 15 -26.85 -10.05 11.90
CA ASP A 15 -27.56 -10.27 10.65
C ASP A 15 -27.17 -9.22 9.61
N ILE A 16 -26.53 -9.67 8.53
CA ILE A 16 -25.99 -8.82 7.47
C ILE A 16 -26.25 -9.44 6.10
N ILE A 17 -26.49 -8.58 5.11
CA ILE A 17 -26.53 -8.99 3.70
C ILE A 17 -25.09 -9.04 3.17
N ASP A 18 -24.65 -10.19 2.67
CA ASP A 18 -23.35 -10.31 2.00
C ASP A 18 -23.40 -9.68 0.60
N ASN A 19 -23.00 -8.41 0.51
CA ASN A 19 -22.89 -7.65 -0.73
C ASN A 19 -21.46 -7.56 -1.27
N ARG A 20 -20.55 -8.46 -0.85
CA ARG A 20 -19.15 -8.41 -1.27
C ARG A 20 -19.03 -8.61 -2.78
N ALA A 21 -18.37 -7.66 -3.44
CA ALA A 21 -18.06 -7.76 -4.86
C ALA A 21 -16.88 -8.73 -5.07
N LYS A 22 -17.18 -9.94 -5.53
CA LYS A 22 -16.18 -11.00 -5.82
C LYS A 22 -15.80 -10.97 -7.29
N GLY A 23 -14.53 -11.22 -7.59
CA GLY A 23 -14.04 -11.29 -8.97
C GLY A 23 -13.94 -9.95 -9.69
N VAL A 24 -13.93 -8.83 -8.96
CA VAL A 24 -13.68 -7.51 -9.53
C VAL A 24 -12.21 -7.42 -9.93
N PRO A 25 -11.88 -7.07 -11.19
CA PRO A 25 -10.51 -6.78 -11.58
C PRO A 25 -9.96 -5.61 -10.75
N CYS A 26 -8.88 -5.87 -10.02
CA CYS A 26 -8.19 -4.87 -9.22
C CYS A 26 -6.81 -4.59 -9.82
N TYR A 27 -6.27 -3.42 -9.50
CA TYR A 27 -4.88 -3.10 -9.83
C TYR A 27 -3.91 -4.04 -9.11
N ASP A 28 -2.71 -4.22 -9.69
CA ASP A 28 -1.72 -5.14 -9.16
C ASP A 28 -1.26 -4.71 -7.75
N PRO A 29 -1.30 -5.60 -6.74
CA PRO A 29 -0.93 -5.27 -5.37
C PRO A 29 0.55 -4.94 -5.19
N GLY A 30 1.43 -5.60 -5.96
CA GLY A 30 2.86 -5.35 -5.96
C GLY A 30 3.21 -3.98 -6.52
N TYR A 31 2.55 -3.56 -7.59
CA TYR A 31 2.69 -2.20 -8.14
C TYR A 31 2.11 -1.16 -7.19
N THR A 32 0.94 -1.43 -6.59
CA THR A 32 0.37 -0.57 -5.54
C THR A 32 1.36 -0.35 -4.40
N PHE A 33 2.06 -1.41 -3.95
CA PHE A 33 3.08 -1.31 -2.91
C PHE A 33 4.21 -0.34 -3.29
N VAL A 34 4.74 -0.42 -4.51
CA VAL A 34 5.79 0.50 -4.98
C VAL A 34 5.31 1.96 -4.99
N GLU A 35 4.07 2.21 -5.43
CA GLU A 35 3.48 3.56 -5.43
C GLU A 35 3.30 4.12 -4.01
N LYS A 36 2.95 3.28 -3.03
CA LYS A 36 2.85 3.69 -1.63
C LYS A 36 4.22 4.04 -1.05
N LEU A 37 5.25 3.24 -1.33
CA LEU A 37 6.63 3.57 -0.94
C LEU A 37 7.11 4.89 -1.56
N GLN A 38 6.82 5.11 -2.84
CA GLN A 38 7.13 6.36 -3.53
C GLN A 38 6.43 7.56 -2.87
N THR A 39 5.16 7.41 -2.51
CA THR A 39 4.38 8.45 -1.83
C THR A 39 5.00 8.79 -0.47
N ILE A 40 5.42 7.78 0.30
CA ILE A 40 6.14 7.97 1.57
C ILE A 40 7.44 8.73 1.33
N SER A 41 8.25 8.32 0.35
CA SER A 41 9.50 8.99 -0.05
C SER A 41 9.31 10.48 -0.29
N THR A 42 8.35 10.81 -1.16
CA THR A 42 8.10 12.19 -1.56
C THR A 42 7.59 13.02 -0.39
N LYS A 43 6.65 12.49 0.41
CA LYS A 43 6.11 13.20 1.57
C LYS A 43 7.18 13.42 2.63
N PHE A 44 8.01 12.42 2.91
CA PHE A 44 9.13 12.54 3.84
C PHE A 44 10.11 13.63 3.39
N ARG A 45 10.56 13.59 2.12
CA ARG A 45 11.46 14.62 1.58
C ARG A 45 10.88 16.03 1.71
N LYS A 46 9.60 16.21 1.37
CA LYS A 46 8.91 17.51 1.49
C LYS A 46 8.79 17.97 2.95
N GLN A 47 8.47 17.06 3.86
CA GLN A 47 8.45 17.34 5.29
C GLN A 47 9.83 17.81 5.78
N GLN A 48 10.92 17.18 5.34
CA GLN A 48 12.26 17.59 5.74
C GLN A 48 12.67 18.96 5.17
N ALA A 49 12.20 19.33 3.98
CA ALA A 49 12.46 20.62 3.38
C ALA A 49 11.63 21.74 4.04
N ASP A 50 10.33 21.52 4.22
CA ASP A 50 9.37 22.59 4.56
C ASP A 50 8.94 22.56 6.03
N LYS A 51 9.40 21.57 6.81
CA LYS A 51 8.98 21.26 8.19
C LYS A 51 7.46 21.14 8.37
N SER A 52 6.77 20.78 7.28
CA SER A 52 5.32 20.62 7.25
C SER A 52 4.89 19.25 7.79
N ASP A 53 3.62 19.13 8.19
CA ASP A 53 3.00 17.84 8.49
C ASP A 53 2.12 17.41 7.30
N PRO A 54 2.57 16.46 6.46
CA PRO A 54 1.83 16.09 5.28
C PRO A 54 0.53 15.37 5.66
N VAL A 55 -0.61 15.89 5.23
CA VAL A 55 -1.92 15.28 5.48
C VAL A 55 -1.90 13.79 5.07
N GLY A 56 -2.36 12.94 5.98
CA GLY A 56 -2.49 11.50 5.78
C GLY A 56 -1.17 10.74 5.67
N PHE A 57 -0.03 11.32 6.09
CA PHE A 57 1.28 10.68 5.92
C PHE A 57 1.36 9.29 6.58
N MET A 58 0.87 9.16 7.82
CA MET A 58 0.85 7.89 8.55
C MET A 58 -0.05 6.83 7.91
N ARG A 59 -1.10 7.22 7.18
CA ARG A 59 -2.00 6.27 6.49
C ARG A 59 -1.24 5.46 5.44
N HIS A 60 -0.24 6.03 4.79
CA HIS A 60 0.55 5.30 3.79
C HIS A 60 1.42 4.21 4.41
N TYR A 61 1.92 4.40 5.63
CA TYR A 61 2.63 3.35 6.35
C TYR A 61 1.70 2.19 6.70
N TYR A 62 0.44 2.49 7.08
CA TYR A 62 -0.57 1.47 7.28
C TYR A 62 -0.89 0.70 5.98
N ASP A 63 -1.06 1.41 4.85
CA ASP A 63 -1.27 0.77 3.54
C ASP A 63 -0.10 -0.19 3.20
N VAL A 64 1.15 0.23 3.45
CA VAL A 64 2.35 -0.60 3.24
C VAL A 64 2.34 -1.82 4.14
N TYR A 65 2.02 -1.65 5.42
CA TYR A 65 1.93 -2.75 6.39
C TYR A 65 0.91 -3.81 5.95
N GLU A 66 -0.30 -3.38 5.55
CA GLU A 66 -1.37 -4.28 5.06
C GLU A 66 -0.96 -5.00 3.76
N LEU A 67 -0.27 -4.29 2.84
CA LEU A 67 0.24 -4.89 1.62
C LEU A 67 1.33 -5.94 1.89
N LEU A 68 2.20 -5.71 2.87
CA LEU A 68 3.25 -6.67 3.26
C LEU A 68 2.68 -7.96 3.86
N GLN A 69 1.45 -7.95 4.38
CA GLN A 69 0.78 -9.18 4.83
C GLN A 69 0.37 -10.12 3.68
N ARG A 70 0.44 -9.66 2.42
CA ARG A 70 0.04 -10.45 1.26
C ARG A 70 1.21 -11.21 0.66
N LYS A 71 1.05 -12.52 0.51
CA LYS A 71 2.06 -13.39 -0.11
C LYS A 71 2.46 -12.93 -1.52
N GLU A 72 1.49 -12.54 -2.34
CA GLU A 72 1.74 -12.04 -3.70
C GLU A 72 2.68 -10.82 -3.71
N VAL A 73 2.57 -9.94 -2.71
CA VAL A 73 3.45 -8.77 -2.57
C VAL A 73 4.83 -9.20 -2.08
N GLN A 74 4.91 -10.12 -1.12
CA GLN A 74 6.19 -10.67 -0.64
C GLN A 74 6.97 -11.36 -1.75
N ASP A 75 6.30 -12.19 -2.56
CA ASP A 75 6.91 -12.90 -3.69
C ASP A 75 7.34 -11.92 -4.81
N PHE A 76 6.63 -10.80 -4.95
CA PHE A 76 6.95 -9.76 -5.92
C PHE A 76 8.19 -8.94 -5.54
N ILE A 77 8.43 -8.69 -4.24
CA ILE A 77 9.56 -7.90 -3.77
C ILE A 77 10.89 -8.56 -4.16
N GLY A 78 11.80 -7.77 -4.75
CA GLY A 78 13.12 -8.24 -5.19
C GLY A 78 13.17 -8.84 -6.60
N THR A 79 12.03 -9.10 -7.22
CA THR A 79 11.95 -9.48 -8.64
C THR A 79 12.46 -8.36 -9.56
N ASP A 80 12.79 -8.70 -10.80
CA ASP A 80 13.22 -7.69 -11.77
C ASP A 80 12.08 -6.73 -12.14
N ALA A 81 10.84 -7.24 -12.19
CA ALA A 81 9.64 -6.39 -12.35
C ALA A 81 9.48 -5.39 -11.21
N TYR A 82 9.76 -5.80 -9.96
CA TYR A 82 9.78 -4.89 -8.81
C TYR A 82 10.84 -3.79 -8.97
N LYS A 83 12.08 -4.15 -9.33
CA LYS A 83 13.17 -3.18 -9.52
C LYS A 83 12.85 -2.19 -10.63
N GLU A 84 12.38 -2.68 -11.77
CA GLU A 84 12.01 -1.86 -12.93
C GLU A 84 10.86 -0.90 -12.57
N HIS A 85 9.82 -1.40 -11.89
CA HIS A 85 8.70 -0.55 -11.49
C HIS A 85 9.12 0.52 -10.48
N LYS A 86 10.00 0.16 -9.52
CA LYS A 86 10.56 1.08 -8.54
C LYS A 86 11.38 2.17 -9.23
N GLN A 87 12.25 1.80 -10.16
CA GLN A 87 13.05 2.76 -10.93
C GLN A 87 12.18 3.71 -11.77
N LYS A 88 11.09 3.21 -12.37
CA LYS A 88 10.16 4.04 -13.16
C LYS A 88 9.38 5.03 -12.29
N ARG A 89 9.01 4.65 -11.06
CA ARG A 89 8.14 5.47 -10.20
C ARG A 89 8.89 6.47 -9.32
N PHE A 90 10.07 6.12 -8.83
CA PHE A 90 10.86 7.00 -7.95
C PHE A 90 11.59 8.05 -8.79
N ARG A 91 11.27 9.34 -8.57
CA ARG A 91 11.86 10.46 -9.32
C ARG A 91 13.26 10.81 -8.76
N GLN A 92 14.04 11.64 -9.47
CA GLN A 92 15.43 12.01 -9.12
C GLN A 92 15.67 12.61 -7.71
N GLY A 93 14.63 12.88 -6.93
CA GLY A 93 14.76 13.32 -5.53
C GLY A 93 14.23 12.33 -4.50
N ASP A 94 13.58 11.24 -4.90
CA ASP A 94 13.00 10.28 -3.98
C ASP A 94 14.08 9.28 -3.56
N ASN A 95 14.22 9.03 -2.25
CA ASN A 95 15.16 8.01 -1.76
C ASN A 95 14.70 6.63 -2.26
N LEU A 96 15.60 5.86 -2.86
CA LEU A 96 15.31 4.52 -3.37
C LEU A 96 15.38 3.45 -2.26
N ASN A 97 16.02 3.76 -1.14
CA ASN A 97 16.17 2.88 0.01
C ASN A 97 15.17 3.26 1.10
N ILE A 98 13.95 2.73 0.96
CA ILE A 98 12.86 2.90 1.92
C ILE A 98 12.27 1.51 2.10
N ALA A 99 12.74 0.85 3.17
CA ALA A 99 12.63 -0.60 3.39
C ALA A 99 13.45 -1.46 2.40
#